data_AF-A0A928UW55-F1
#
_entry.id   AF-A0A928UW55-F1
#
_cell.length_a   1.000
_cell.length_b   1.000
_cell.length_c   1.000
_cell.angle_alpha   90.00
_cell.angle_beta   90.00
_cell.angle_gamma   90.00
#
_symmetry.space_group_name_H-M   'P 1'
#
loop_
_entity.id
_entity.type
_entity.pdbx_description
1 polymer ?
#
loop_
_entity_poly.entity_id
_entity_poly.type
_entity_poly.pdbx_seq_one_letter_code
_entity_poly.pdbx_strand_id
1 'polypeptide(L)'
;MKKSSLLAVLVLLLTTNLNAQITKAVPKGFWVACGGNEVLVINPDASDQQSQIVWNWKVSEAEKQIPLHYQKLLVPLDECKLIDNNTKLLLTSSGGATCIVDIKTKKVEFYAQTPMAHSAEILSNNLIAVANSTHAKGNSLEIYHRSKPELVLAKDSLYSGHGVSWDAERQVLYALGYDNLRTYKVGFDKGNKVELTLLKTVKLPDLGGHDLSVIDKDRLLVSTHHSVFNYNVVADTFEEFEPLKKIENVKSANFDPITNTLVYTKAEESWWTFNIYSQHPTRKIHIPSTKLYKVRVAK
;
A
#
# COMPACT_ATOMS: atom_id res chain seq x y z
N MET A 1 16.23 -60.93 -35.55
CA MET A 1 16.88 -59.62 -35.27
C MET A 1 15.91 -58.48 -35.61
N LYS A 2 15.21 -57.93 -34.62
CA LYS A 2 14.59 -56.61 -34.70
C LYS A 2 14.76 -55.94 -33.34
N LYS A 3 15.64 -54.93 -33.29
CA LYS A 3 15.89 -54.10 -32.11
C LYS A 3 14.68 -53.18 -31.92
N SER A 4 13.99 -53.31 -30.79
CA SER A 4 13.05 -52.30 -30.31
C SER A 4 13.87 -51.17 -29.68
N SER A 5 13.89 -50.01 -30.31
CA SER A 5 14.45 -48.78 -29.76
C SER A 5 13.42 -48.12 -28.85
N LEU A 6 13.69 -48.11 -27.54
CA LEU A 6 12.93 -47.34 -26.57
C LEU A 6 13.27 -45.85 -26.78
N LEU A 7 12.32 -45.07 -27.29
CA LEU A 7 12.43 -43.61 -27.35
C LEU A 7 12.01 -43.06 -25.98
N ALA A 8 13.00 -42.70 -25.15
CA ALA A 8 12.73 -41.99 -23.90
C ALA A 8 12.35 -40.55 -24.24
N VAL A 9 11.04 -40.24 -24.17
CA VAL A 9 10.55 -38.86 -24.19
C VAL A 9 10.92 -38.23 -22.85
N LEU A 10 11.96 -37.39 -22.86
CA LEU A 10 12.32 -36.55 -21.73
C LEU A 10 11.25 -35.47 -21.58
N VAL A 11 10.26 -35.71 -20.74
CA VAL A 11 9.30 -34.68 -20.32
C VAL A 11 10.07 -33.74 -19.39
N LEU A 12 10.49 -32.59 -19.92
CA LEU A 12 11.06 -31.50 -19.14
C LEU A 12 9.92 -30.91 -18.27
N LEU A 13 9.85 -31.36 -17.01
CA LEU A 13 8.96 -30.80 -15.98
C LEU A 13 9.36 -29.34 -15.70
N LEU A 14 8.65 -28.39 -16.32
CA LEU A 14 8.71 -26.94 -16.06
C LEU A 14 7.93 -26.56 -14.79
N THR A 15 8.16 -27.25 -13.66
CA THR A 15 7.38 -27.03 -12.42
C THR A 15 8.17 -26.44 -11.25
N THR A 16 9.24 -25.67 -11.49
CA THR A 16 10.12 -25.19 -10.40
C THR A 16 10.50 -23.70 -10.38
N ASN A 17 9.78 -22.79 -11.06
CA ASN A 17 10.19 -21.37 -11.08
C ASN A 17 9.31 -20.36 -10.33
N LEU A 18 8.06 -20.66 -9.97
CA LEU A 18 7.23 -19.67 -9.24
C LEU A 18 7.72 -19.42 -7.81
N ASN A 19 8.02 -20.49 -7.06
CA ASN A 19 8.53 -20.37 -5.69
C ASN A 19 9.91 -19.71 -5.62
N ALA A 20 10.72 -19.79 -6.69
CA ALA A 20 12.03 -19.13 -6.75
C ALA A 20 11.93 -17.65 -7.17
N GLN A 21 10.95 -17.26 -7.99
CA GLN A 21 10.80 -15.87 -8.47
C GLN A 21 10.33 -14.90 -7.38
N ILE A 22 9.40 -15.32 -6.51
CA ILE A 22 8.90 -14.46 -5.42
C ILE A 22 9.98 -14.19 -4.37
N THR A 23 11.04 -15.01 -4.30
CA THR A 23 12.16 -14.79 -3.38
C THR A 23 13.02 -13.57 -3.70
N LYS A 24 12.76 -12.79 -4.76
CA LYS A 24 13.55 -11.59 -5.08
C LYS A 24 12.72 -10.31 -5.15
N ALA A 25 11.53 -10.37 -5.76
CA ALA A 25 10.61 -9.26 -5.88
C ALA A 25 9.20 -9.80 -6.10
N VAL A 26 8.17 -9.03 -5.72
CA VAL A 26 6.79 -9.37 -6.05
C VAL A 26 6.56 -9.17 -7.55
N PRO A 27 6.11 -10.20 -8.29
CA PRO A 27 5.88 -10.07 -9.73
C PRO A 27 4.80 -9.06 -10.06
N LYS A 28 4.93 -8.36 -11.20
CA LYS A 28 3.90 -7.41 -11.67
C LYS A 28 2.54 -8.10 -11.82
N GLY A 29 1.48 -7.38 -11.49
CA GLY A 29 0.10 -7.88 -11.49
C GLY A 29 -0.29 -8.68 -10.24
N PHE A 30 0.67 -9.10 -9.41
CA PHE A 30 0.36 -9.74 -8.13
C PHE A 30 -0.20 -8.70 -7.15
N TRP A 31 -1.03 -9.18 -6.22
CA TRP A 31 -1.64 -8.33 -5.22
C TRP A 31 -0.89 -8.47 -3.90
N VAL A 32 -0.82 -7.39 -3.15
CA VAL A 32 -0.32 -7.38 -1.78
C VAL A 32 -1.43 -6.89 -0.88
N ALA A 33 -1.85 -7.69 0.09
CA ALA A 33 -2.93 -7.33 1.00
C ALA A 33 -2.45 -7.41 2.44
N CYS A 34 -2.86 -6.44 3.26
CA CYS A 34 -2.48 -6.39 4.66
C CYS A 34 -3.69 -6.15 5.56
N GLY A 35 -3.54 -6.59 6.81
CA GLY A 35 -4.54 -6.45 7.85
C GLY A 35 -4.20 -7.32 9.04
N GLY A 36 -4.78 -7.03 10.20
CA GLY A 36 -4.42 -7.74 11.43
C GLY A 36 -2.90 -7.70 11.65
N ASN A 37 -2.26 -8.85 11.76
CA ASN A 37 -0.82 -8.94 12.05
C ASN A 37 0.00 -9.48 10.87
N GLU A 38 -0.50 -9.42 9.63
CA GLU A 38 0.19 -9.99 8.48
C GLU A 38 -0.04 -9.24 7.17
N VAL A 39 0.87 -9.50 6.24
CA VAL A 39 0.80 -9.10 4.84
C VAL A 39 0.97 -10.34 3.97
N LEU A 40 0.19 -10.41 2.89
CA LEU A 40 0.08 -11.54 1.99
C LEU A 40 0.39 -11.07 0.57
N VAL A 41 1.20 -11.83 -0.16
CA VAL A 41 1.36 -11.68 -1.60
C VAL A 41 0.50 -12.75 -2.28
N ILE A 42 -0.33 -12.30 -3.19
CA ILE A 42 -1.39 -13.07 -3.81
C ILE A 42 -1.15 -13.13 -5.32
N ASN A 43 -1.09 -14.33 -5.86
CA ASN A 43 -1.19 -14.57 -7.30
C ASN A 43 -2.67 -14.58 -7.69
N PRO A 44 -3.20 -13.52 -8.32
CA PRO A 44 -4.62 -13.48 -8.65
C PRO A 44 -5.03 -14.50 -9.71
N ASP A 45 -4.07 -15.01 -10.50
CA ASP A 45 -4.30 -15.96 -11.59
C ASP A 45 -4.22 -17.43 -11.18
N ALA A 46 -3.91 -17.73 -9.93
CA ALA A 46 -3.92 -19.09 -9.42
C ALA A 46 -5.33 -19.71 -9.51
N SER A 47 -5.40 -20.96 -9.97
CA SER A 47 -6.65 -21.69 -10.23
C SER A 47 -7.37 -22.19 -8.98
N ASP A 48 -6.65 -22.36 -7.87
CA ASP A 48 -7.23 -22.74 -6.58
C ASP A 48 -6.86 -21.75 -5.48
N GLN A 49 -7.72 -21.66 -4.46
CA GLN A 49 -7.59 -20.69 -3.36
C GLN A 49 -6.38 -20.97 -2.46
N GLN A 50 -5.92 -22.22 -2.38
CA GLN A 50 -4.77 -22.60 -1.57
C GLN A 50 -3.44 -22.13 -2.18
N SER A 51 -3.37 -22.07 -3.51
CA SER A 51 -2.18 -21.62 -4.25
C SER A 51 -2.18 -20.12 -4.53
N GLN A 52 -3.24 -19.40 -4.15
CA GLN A 52 -3.32 -17.95 -4.34
C GLN A 52 -2.32 -17.21 -3.46
N ILE A 53 -2.13 -17.63 -2.20
CA ILE A 53 -1.15 -17.00 -1.31
C ILE A 53 0.21 -17.63 -1.56
N VAL A 54 1.13 -16.84 -2.10
CA VAL A 54 2.43 -17.32 -2.56
C VAL A 54 3.60 -16.84 -1.71
N TRP A 55 3.36 -15.85 -0.85
CA TRP A 55 4.29 -15.38 0.17
C TRP A 55 3.51 -14.66 1.27
N ASN A 56 4.03 -14.68 2.49
CA ASN A 56 3.48 -13.91 3.60
C ASN A 56 4.59 -13.39 4.52
N TRP A 57 4.27 -12.35 5.27
CA TRP A 57 5.06 -11.90 6.41
C TRP A 57 4.14 -11.59 7.59
N LYS A 58 4.47 -12.13 8.76
CA LYS A 58 3.76 -11.89 10.02
C LYS A 58 4.60 -11.00 10.94
N VAL A 59 3.93 -10.19 11.75
CA VAL A 59 4.59 -9.33 12.75
C VAL A 59 5.49 -10.12 13.70
N SER A 60 5.16 -11.36 14.02
CA SER A 60 6.00 -12.25 14.85
C SER A 60 7.38 -12.54 14.22
N GLU A 61 7.52 -12.45 12.89
CA GLU A 61 8.81 -12.60 12.21
C GLU A 61 9.76 -11.42 12.51
N ALA A 62 9.26 -10.33 13.07
CA ALA A 62 10.04 -9.18 13.52
C ALA A 62 10.64 -9.33 14.94
N GLU A 63 10.29 -10.38 15.70
CA GLU A 63 10.56 -10.48 17.16
C GLU A 63 12.02 -10.29 17.57
N LYS A 64 12.96 -10.60 16.68
CA LYS A 64 14.41 -10.47 16.92
C LYS A 64 15.07 -9.37 16.09
N GLN A 65 14.27 -8.61 15.36
CA GLN A 65 14.72 -7.60 14.40
C GLN A 65 14.49 -6.18 14.90
N ILE A 66 13.45 -5.99 15.71
CA ILE A 66 13.04 -4.70 16.29
C ILE A 66 12.74 -4.86 17.78
N PRO A 67 12.74 -3.77 18.58
CA PRO A 67 12.41 -3.85 19.99
C PRO A 67 11.03 -4.48 20.24
N LEU A 68 10.91 -5.37 21.23
CA LEU A 68 9.72 -6.17 21.49
C LEU A 68 8.41 -5.37 21.55
N HIS A 69 8.44 -4.15 22.08
CA HIS A 69 7.25 -3.30 22.19
C HIS A 69 6.65 -2.91 20.82
N TYR A 70 7.45 -2.88 19.75
CA TYR A 70 6.98 -2.57 18.40
C TYR A 70 6.03 -3.61 17.82
N GLN A 71 6.10 -4.87 18.27
CA GLN A 71 5.18 -5.89 17.78
C GLN A 71 3.72 -5.52 18.06
N LYS A 72 3.46 -4.88 19.20
CA LYS A 72 2.12 -4.39 19.54
C LYS A 72 1.70 -3.19 18.70
N LEU A 73 2.67 -2.35 18.30
CA LEU A 73 2.44 -1.17 17.48
C LEU A 73 2.23 -1.50 16.00
N LEU A 74 2.58 -2.70 15.57
CA LEU A 74 2.39 -3.19 14.20
C LEU A 74 1.09 -3.98 14.02
N VAL A 75 0.13 -3.83 14.93
CA VAL A 75 -1.19 -4.49 14.85
C VAL A 75 -2.31 -3.47 15.15
N PRO A 76 -3.31 -3.30 14.25
CA PRO A 76 -3.40 -3.94 12.93
C PRO A 76 -2.49 -3.27 11.89
N LEU A 77 -2.12 -3.98 10.82
CA LEU A 77 -1.47 -3.38 9.65
C LEU A 77 -2.52 -2.71 8.73
N ASP A 78 -2.19 -1.55 8.19
CA ASP A 78 -3.12 -0.69 7.46
C ASP A 78 -2.67 -0.33 6.03
N GLU A 79 -1.38 -0.43 5.71
CA GLU A 79 -0.87 -0.17 4.37
C GLU A 79 0.24 -1.16 4.02
N CYS A 80 0.36 -1.51 2.74
CA CYS A 80 1.36 -2.46 2.27
C CYS A 80 1.93 -2.14 0.88
N LYS A 81 2.38 -0.89 0.69
CA LYS A 81 2.92 -0.46 -0.60
C LYS A 81 4.23 -1.17 -0.94
N LEU A 82 4.34 -1.61 -2.18
CA LEU A 82 5.59 -2.11 -2.74
C LEU A 82 6.51 -0.94 -3.09
N ILE A 83 7.79 -1.07 -2.74
CA ILE A 83 8.83 -0.07 -2.99
C ILE A 83 10.08 -0.73 -3.57
N ASP A 84 11.05 0.08 -4.01
CA ASP A 84 12.34 -0.38 -4.52
C ASP A 84 12.19 -1.48 -5.60
N ASN A 85 11.37 -1.23 -6.63
CA ASN A 85 11.06 -2.19 -7.70
C ASN A 85 10.44 -3.51 -7.19
N ASN A 86 9.45 -3.39 -6.31
CA ASN A 86 8.72 -4.52 -5.70
C ASN A 86 9.60 -5.47 -4.87
N THR A 87 10.79 -5.04 -4.45
CA THR A 87 11.70 -5.85 -3.61
C THR A 87 11.43 -5.69 -2.12
N LYS A 88 10.74 -4.63 -1.71
CA LYS A 88 10.41 -4.36 -0.31
C LYS A 88 8.97 -3.88 -0.16
N LEU A 89 8.49 -3.95 1.07
CA LEU A 89 7.19 -3.46 1.50
C LEU A 89 7.38 -2.29 2.46
N LEU A 90 6.70 -1.17 2.21
CA LEU A 90 6.49 -0.10 3.17
C LEU A 90 5.15 -0.34 3.84
N LEU A 91 5.20 -0.69 5.13
CA LEU A 91 4.05 -1.05 5.94
C LEU A 91 3.71 0.07 6.91
N THR A 92 2.43 0.33 7.12
CA THR A 92 1.95 1.15 8.25
C THR A 92 1.00 0.38 9.13
N SER A 93 0.84 0.86 10.35
CA SER A 93 -0.06 0.31 11.34
C SER A 93 -0.72 1.42 12.14
N SER A 94 -2.04 1.35 12.23
CA SER A 94 -2.85 2.17 13.13
C SER A 94 -2.59 1.83 14.61
N GLY A 95 -1.91 0.71 14.88
CA GLY A 95 -1.32 0.39 16.19
C GLY A 95 -0.21 1.34 16.63
N GLY A 96 0.40 2.09 15.69
CA GLY A 96 1.34 3.16 16.00
C GLY A 96 2.75 3.01 15.42
N ALA A 97 2.94 2.26 14.34
CA ALA A 97 4.25 2.09 13.73
C ALA A 97 4.23 2.02 12.19
N THR A 98 5.36 2.37 11.60
CA THR A 98 5.67 2.22 10.17
C THR A 98 6.97 1.47 10.04
N CYS A 99 7.06 0.52 9.11
CA CYS A 99 8.30 -0.23 8.87
C CYS A 99 8.53 -0.56 7.39
N ILE A 100 9.78 -0.88 7.04
CA ILE A 100 10.14 -1.42 5.73
C ILE A 100 10.59 -2.87 5.91
N VAL A 101 10.01 -3.78 5.13
CA VAL A 101 10.32 -5.21 5.13
C VAL A 101 10.86 -5.62 3.76
N ASP A 102 12.02 -6.27 3.73
CA ASP A 102 12.58 -6.87 2.52
C ASP A 102 11.87 -8.19 2.17
N ILE A 103 11.40 -8.35 0.92
CA ILE A 103 10.62 -9.51 0.48
C ILE A 103 11.44 -10.81 0.56
N LYS A 104 12.71 -10.73 0.15
CA LYS A 104 13.59 -11.90 0.04
C LYS A 104 13.98 -12.45 1.40
N THR A 105 14.44 -11.57 2.26
CA THR A 105 15.07 -11.92 3.54
C THR A 105 14.09 -11.83 4.71
N LYS A 106 12.90 -11.25 4.48
CA LYS A 106 11.92 -10.92 5.52
C LYS A 106 12.47 -10.01 6.61
N LYS A 107 13.56 -9.28 6.29
CA LYS A 107 14.23 -8.41 7.25
C LYS A 107 13.53 -7.07 7.37
N VAL A 108 13.43 -6.55 8.60
CA VAL A 108 12.99 -5.17 8.86
C VAL A 108 14.19 -4.24 8.69
N GLU A 109 14.13 -3.33 7.71
CA GLU A 109 15.23 -2.41 7.37
C GLU A 109 15.02 -0.98 7.87
N PHE A 110 13.78 -0.64 8.22
CA PHE A 110 13.40 0.63 8.83
C PHE A 110 12.22 0.39 9.75
N TYR A 111 12.16 1.13 10.85
CA TYR A 111 10.97 1.21 11.69
C TYR A 111 10.91 2.59 12.36
N ALA A 112 9.70 3.09 12.61
CA ALA A 112 9.46 4.27 13.41
C ALA A 112 8.10 4.19 14.13
N GLN A 113 7.98 4.80 15.31
CA GLN A 113 6.71 5.07 15.96
C GLN A 113 6.00 6.20 15.20
N THR A 114 4.85 5.86 14.63
CA THR A 114 4.05 6.75 13.79
C THR A 114 2.61 6.70 14.31
N PRO A 115 2.09 7.78 14.92
CA PRO A 115 0.84 7.71 15.67
C PRO A 115 -0.38 7.39 14.80
N MET A 116 -0.86 6.14 14.85
CA MET A 116 -2.01 5.67 14.10
C MET A 116 -1.83 5.87 12.58
N ALA A 117 -0.76 5.29 12.02
CA ALA A 117 -0.39 5.48 10.63
C ALA A 117 -1.24 4.64 9.66
N HIS A 118 -1.88 5.29 8.69
CA HIS A 118 -2.75 4.64 7.69
C HIS A 118 -2.19 4.64 6.26
N SER A 119 -1.15 5.43 5.99
CA SER A 119 -0.45 5.40 4.72
C SER A 119 0.96 5.97 4.85
N ALA A 120 1.87 5.45 4.04
CA ALA A 120 3.21 5.99 3.90
C ALA A 120 3.65 5.96 2.43
N GLU A 121 4.65 6.76 2.08
CA GLU A 121 5.18 6.84 0.71
C GLU A 121 6.68 7.14 0.71
N ILE A 122 7.42 6.54 -0.21
CA ILE A 122 8.83 6.88 -0.44
C ILE A 122 8.92 8.09 -1.35
N LEU A 123 9.70 9.09 -0.94
CA LEU A 123 9.96 10.28 -1.73
C LEU A 123 11.38 10.25 -2.30
N SER A 124 11.75 11.29 -3.06
CA SER A 124 13.15 11.54 -3.41
C SER A 124 14.03 11.64 -2.15
N ASN A 125 15.34 11.39 -2.33
CA ASN A 125 16.35 11.50 -1.26
C ASN A 125 16.13 10.56 -0.07
N ASN A 126 15.55 9.38 -0.28
CA ASN A 126 15.29 8.38 0.78
C ASN A 126 14.43 8.92 1.94
N LEU A 127 13.60 9.92 1.67
CA LEU A 127 12.60 10.39 2.62
C LEU A 127 11.38 9.48 2.60
N ILE A 128 10.68 9.42 3.73
CA ILE A 128 9.44 8.67 3.90
C ILE A 128 8.40 9.65 4.43
N ALA A 129 7.30 9.83 3.70
CA ALA A 129 6.13 10.53 4.20
C ALA A 129 5.20 9.55 4.90
N VAL A 130 4.62 9.93 6.04
CA VAL A 130 3.66 9.13 6.79
C VAL A 130 2.44 9.98 7.15
N ALA A 131 1.25 9.49 6.81
CA ALA A 131 -0.03 10.07 7.21
C ALA A 131 -0.53 9.38 8.49
N ASN A 132 -0.63 10.18 9.55
CA ASN A 132 -1.03 9.78 10.89
C ASN A 132 -2.45 10.26 11.19
N SER A 133 -3.33 9.36 11.61
CA SER A 133 -4.75 9.60 11.82
C SER A 133 -5.04 10.07 13.26
N THR A 134 -6.25 9.83 13.76
CA THR A 134 -6.88 10.48 14.92
C THR A 134 -6.36 10.03 16.29
N HIS A 135 -5.05 9.83 16.42
CA HIS A 135 -4.39 9.64 17.71
C HIS A 135 -4.05 10.98 18.38
N ALA A 136 -3.93 11.02 19.71
CA ALA A 136 -3.59 12.24 20.45
C ALA A 136 -2.24 12.88 20.04
N LYS A 137 -1.32 12.07 19.51
CA LYS A 137 -0.03 12.51 18.93
C LYS A 137 -0.03 12.55 17.39
N GLY A 138 -1.12 12.10 16.77
CA GLY A 138 -1.28 12.00 15.32
C GLY A 138 -1.87 13.28 14.74
N ASN A 139 -2.84 13.11 13.83
CA ASN A 139 -3.40 14.17 13.00
C ASN A 139 -2.30 14.98 12.33
N SER A 140 -1.37 14.26 11.70
CA SER A 140 -0.14 14.81 11.15
C SER A 140 0.27 14.17 9.85
N LEU A 141 0.97 14.95 9.05
CA LEU A 141 1.84 14.48 7.98
C LEU A 141 3.27 14.61 8.50
N GLU A 142 4.00 13.50 8.61
CA GLU A 142 5.37 13.47 9.14
C GLU A 142 6.35 12.94 8.09
N ILE A 143 7.54 13.55 8.04
CA ILE A 143 8.63 13.15 7.13
C ILE A 143 9.77 12.54 7.94
N TYR A 144 10.23 11.37 7.51
CA TYR A 144 11.37 10.65 8.07
C TYR A 144 12.43 10.45 6.98
N HIS A 145 13.61 9.96 7.37
CA HIS A 145 14.62 9.47 6.42
C HIS A 145 14.92 8.00 6.71
N ARG A 146 15.07 7.17 5.66
CA ARG A 146 15.26 5.72 5.79
C ARG A 146 16.42 5.31 6.70
N SER A 147 17.50 6.09 6.72
CA SER A 147 18.68 5.82 7.57
C SER A 147 18.63 6.45 8.98
N LYS A 148 17.57 7.20 9.30
CA LYS A 148 17.38 7.87 10.59
C LYS A 148 16.00 7.49 11.16
N PRO A 149 15.82 6.21 11.54
CA PRO A 149 14.56 5.75 12.15
C PRO A 149 14.21 6.62 13.36
N GLU A 150 12.93 6.69 13.71
CA GLU A 150 12.36 7.51 14.79
C GLU A 150 12.45 9.03 14.64
N LEU A 151 13.38 9.55 13.84
CA LEU A 151 13.59 11.00 13.74
C LEU A 151 12.61 11.63 12.75
N VAL A 152 11.65 12.39 13.29
CA VAL A 152 10.79 13.28 12.51
C VAL A 152 11.61 14.48 12.01
N LEU A 153 11.75 14.60 10.69
CA LEU A 153 12.53 15.67 10.03
C LEU A 153 11.69 16.89 9.67
N ALA A 154 10.42 16.68 9.35
CA ALA A 154 9.44 17.73 9.10
C ALA A 154 8.05 17.22 9.49
N LYS A 155 7.16 18.15 9.84
CA LYS A 155 5.79 17.84 10.24
C LYS A 155 4.85 18.96 9.85
N ASP A 156 3.66 18.60 9.39
CA ASP A 156 2.50 19.50 9.30
C ASP A 156 1.29 18.81 9.95
N SER A 157 0.28 19.61 10.31
CA SER A 157 -1.01 19.14 10.74
C SER A 157 -1.78 18.51 9.57
N LEU A 158 -2.43 17.37 9.81
CA LEU A 158 -3.32 16.73 8.84
C LEU A 158 -4.36 15.93 9.61
N TYR A 159 -5.55 16.50 9.82
CA TYR A 159 -6.61 15.81 10.54
C TYR A 159 -7.04 14.53 9.80
N SER A 160 -7.06 13.40 10.51
CA SER A 160 -7.42 12.09 9.97
C SER A 160 -6.62 11.73 8.70
N GLY A 161 -5.29 11.80 8.76
CA GLY A 161 -4.43 11.42 7.62
C GLY A 161 -4.59 9.94 7.24
N HIS A 162 -4.96 9.65 5.99
CA HIS A 162 -5.25 8.28 5.51
C HIS A 162 -4.58 7.90 4.17
N GLY A 163 -3.98 8.87 3.47
CA GLY A 163 -3.35 8.62 2.19
C GLY A 163 -2.19 9.56 1.93
N VAL A 164 -1.10 9.05 1.39
CA VAL A 164 -0.01 9.85 0.81
C VAL A 164 0.40 9.27 -0.52
N SER A 165 0.77 10.11 -1.48
CA SER A 165 1.26 9.66 -2.79
C SER A 165 2.24 10.67 -3.37
N TRP A 166 3.36 10.17 -3.91
CA TRP A 166 4.44 10.98 -4.45
C TRP A 166 4.37 11.00 -5.97
N ASP A 167 4.33 12.20 -6.53
CA ASP A 167 4.50 12.43 -7.95
C ASP A 167 5.95 12.85 -8.20
N ALA A 168 6.74 11.89 -8.70
CA ALA A 168 8.15 12.12 -8.98
C ALA A 168 8.38 13.03 -10.21
N GLU A 169 7.44 13.14 -11.14
CA GLU A 169 7.58 14.01 -12.29
C GLU A 169 7.37 15.48 -11.88
N ARG A 170 6.33 15.73 -11.09
CA ARG A 170 6.02 17.08 -10.56
C ARG A 170 6.80 17.44 -9.29
N GLN A 171 7.47 16.46 -8.66
CA GLN A 171 8.13 16.61 -7.37
C GLN A 171 7.19 17.15 -6.28
N VAL A 172 5.98 16.60 -6.21
CA VAL A 172 4.97 16.96 -5.19
C VAL A 172 4.45 15.75 -4.44
N LEU A 173 4.14 15.96 -3.17
CA LEU A 173 3.51 15.00 -2.29
C LEU A 173 2.03 15.35 -2.14
N TYR A 174 1.14 14.44 -2.53
CA TYR A 174 -0.27 14.51 -2.20
C TYR A 174 -0.53 13.85 -0.85
N ALA A 175 -1.35 14.48 -0.01
CA ALA A 175 -1.72 13.96 1.30
C ALA A 175 -3.23 14.12 1.53
N LEU A 176 -3.89 13.01 1.85
CA LEU A 176 -5.33 12.90 2.06
C LEU A 176 -5.63 12.93 3.56
N GLY A 177 -6.43 13.90 3.99
CA GLY A 177 -7.01 13.98 5.32
C GLY A 177 -8.50 13.64 5.34
N TYR A 178 -9.18 14.05 6.41
CA TYR A 178 -10.61 13.80 6.61
C TYR A 178 -11.48 14.37 5.47
N ASP A 179 -11.30 15.64 5.15
CA ASP A 179 -12.18 16.42 4.28
C ASP A 179 -11.44 17.21 3.20
N ASN A 180 -10.12 17.01 3.10
CA ASN A 180 -9.29 17.70 2.13
C ASN A 180 -8.15 16.82 1.58
N LEU A 181 -7.80 17.11 0.33
CA LEU A 181 -6.58 16.64 -0.32
C LEU A 181 -5.60 17.82 -0.39
N ARG A 182 -4.39 17.62 0.09
CA ARG A 182 -3.33 18.64 0.11
C ARG A 182 -2.21 18.27 -0.83
N THR A 183 -1.57 19.28 -1.40
CA THR A 183 -0.37 19.13 -2.22
C THR A 183 0.76 19.87 -1.55
N TYR A 184 1.90 19.20 -1.41
CA TYR A 184 3.09 19.72 -0.77
C TYR A 184 4.29 19.67 -1.72
N LYS A 185 5.14 20.70 -1.64
CA LYS A 185 6.53 20.60 -2.07
C LYS A 185 7.34 20.03 -0.92
N VAL A 186 8.20 19.05 -1.22
CA VAL A 186 9.18 18.52 -0.27
C VAL A 186 10.57 18.88 -0.77
N GLY A 187 11.33 19.58 0.04
CA GLY A 187 12.65 20.08 -0.34
C GLY A 187 13.58 20.20 0.86
N PHE A 188 14.62 21.01 0.69
CA PHE A 188 15.58 21.32 1.73
C PHE A 188 15.79 22.83 1.82
N ASP A 189 15.89 23.35 3.03
CA ASP A 189 16.27 24.74 3.27
C ASP A 189 17.77 24.97 3.01
N LYS A 190 18.24 26.22 3.15
CA LYS A 190 19.66 26.58 2.97
C LYS A 190 20.61 25.86 3.95
N GLY A 191 20.09 25.33 5.06
CA GLY A 191 20.82 24.57 6.06
C GLY A 191 20.71 23.06 5.90
N ASN A 192 20.19 22.56 4.77
CA ASN A 192 19.92 21.14 4.51
C ASN A 192 18.92 20.49 5.47
N LYS A 193 18.01 21.27 6.08
CA LYS A 193 16.87 20.71 6.81
C LYS A 193 15.72 20.43 5.85
N VAL A 194 15.01 19.33 6.06
CA VAL A 194 13.84 18.99 5.25
C VAL A 194 12.76 20.06 5.46
N GLU A 195 12.24 20.58 4.35
CA GLU A 195 11.15 21.55 4.33
C GLU A 195 9.92 20.93 3.67
N LEU A 196 8.77 21.10 4.32
CA LEU A 196 7.46 20.65 3.85
C LEU A 196 6.59 21.90 3.63
N THR A 197 6.40 22.27 2.37
CA THR A 197 5.65 23.50 2.00
C THR A 197 4.29 23.14 1.43
N LEU A 198 3.22 23.53 2.12
CA LEU A 198 1.86 23.38 1.60
C LEU A 198 1.66 24.29 0.39
N LEU A 199 1.40 23.70 -0.77
CA LEU A 199 1.13 24.42 -2.02
C LEU A 199 -0.36 24.64 -2.23
N LYS A 200 -1.18 23.63 -1.90
CA LYS A 200 -2.59 23.61 -2.23
C LYS A 200 -3.39 22.78 -1.25
N THR A 201 -4.63 23.17 -1.01
CA THR A 201 -5.65 22.38 -0.31
C THR A 201 -6.91 22.40 -1.14
N VAL A 202 -7.45 21.22 -1.45
CA VAL A 202 -8.71 21.04 -2.18
C VAL A 202 -9.67 20.30 -1.27
N LYS A 203 -10.89 20.81 -1.14
CA LYS A 203 -11.94 20.16 -0.35
C LYS A 203 -12.42 18.90 -1.07
N LEU A 204 -12.59 17.81 -0.33
CA LEU A 204 -13.16 16.59 -0.86
C LEU A 204 -14.67 16.76 -1.10
N PRO A 205 -15.26 16.08 -2.10
CA PRO A 205 -16.71 16.08 -2.30
C PRO A 205 -17.48 15.33 -1.20
N ASP A 206 -16.80 14.49 -0.43
CA ASP A 206 -17.32 13.71 0.70
C ASP A 206 -16.31 13.70 1.86
N LEU A 207 -16.77 13.36 3.05
CA LEU A 207 -15.96 13.29 4.26
C LEU A 207 -15.37 11.89 4.47
N GLY A 208 -14.34 11.82 5.31
CA GLY A 208 -13.70 10.57 5.72
C GLY A 208 -12.88 9.96 4.61
N GLY A 209 -11.85 10.66 4.11
CA GLY A 209 -10.86 10.06 3.23
C GLY A 209 -10.26 8.77 3.83
N HIS A 210 -10.23 7.67 3.05
CA HIS A 210 -9.73 6.35 3.49
C HIS A 210 -8.54 5.86 2.67
N ASP A 211 -8.48 6.21 1.38
CA ASP A 211 -7.40 5.78 0.51
C ASP A 211 -7.04 6.80 -0.56
N LEU A 212 -5.76 6.81 -0.93
CA LEU A 212 -5.20 7.60 -2.01
C LEU A 212 -4.28 6.71 -2.85
N SER A 213 -4.61 6.53 -4.13
CA SER A 213 -3.79 5.77 -5.07
C SER A 213 -3.63 6.50 -6.41
N VAL A 214 -2.58 6.14 -7.16
CA VAL A 214 -2.29 6.74 -8.46
C VAL A 214 -2.92 5.90 -9.57
N ILE A 215 -3.72 6.53 -10.42
CA ILE A 215 -4.24 5.94 -11.66
C ILE A 215 -3.19 6.13 -12.77
N ASP A 216 -2.80 7.37 -13.02
CA ASP A 216 -1.79 7.76 -14.00
C ASP A 216 -1.16 9.10 -13.64
N LYS A 217 -0.42 9.72 -14.57
CA LYS A 217 0.29 10.98 -14.32
C LYS A 217 -0.63 12.14 -13.95
N ASP A 218 -1.90 12.15 -14.35
CA ASP A 218 -2.80 13.29 -14.12
C ASP A 218 -3.95 12.96 -13.17
N ARG A 219 -4.08 11.70 -12.75
CA ARG A 219 -5.26 11.22 -12.02
C ARG A 219 -4.91 10.43 -10.78
N LEU A 220 -5.55 10.80 -9.67
CA LEU A 220 -5.54 10.08 -8.41
C LEU A 220 -6.92 9.46 -8.16
N LEU A 221 -6.94 8.31 -7.49
CA LEU A 221 -8.15 7.69 -6.99
C LEU A 221 -8.24 7.95 -5.48
N VAL A 222 -9.37 8.49 -5.04
CA VAL A 222 -9.61 8.90 -3.66
C VAL A 222 -10.84 8.19 -3.13
N SER A 223 -10.70 7.31 -2.15
CA SER A 223 -11.86 6.75 -1.46
C SER A 223 -12.23 7.59 -0.24
N THR A 224 -13.53 7.69 0.01
CA THR A 224 -14.15 8.42 1.13
C THR A 224 -15.12 7.50 1.87
N HIS A 225 -15.92 8.00 2.82
CA HIS A 225 -16.91 7.16 3.49
C HIS A 225 -17.96 6.60 2.55
N HIS A 226 -18.48 7.41 1.61
CA HIS A 226 -19.65 7.06 0.84
C HIS A 226 -19.36 6.78 -0.63
N SER A 227 -18.19 7.17 -1.15
CA SER A 227 -17.87 6.94 -2.57
C SER A 227 -16.36 6.91 -2.84
N VAL A 228 -16.02 6.61 -4.10
CA VAL A 228 -14.67 6.75 -4.64
C VAL A 228 -14.70 7.79 -5.75
N PHE A 229 -13.67 8.64 -5.81
CA PHE A 229 -13.56 9.73 -6.76
C PHE A 229 -12.29 9.63 -7.57
N ASN A 230 -12.38 9.95 -8.86
CA ASN A 230 -11.25 10.29 -9.70
C ASN A 230 -10.96 11.79 -9.51
N TYR A 231 -9.75 12.11 -9.06
CA TYR A 231 -9.27 13.48 -8.95
C TYR A 231 -8.29 13.78 -10.08
N ASN A 232 -8.65 14.72 -10.94
CA ASN A 232 -7.78 15.21 -12.01
C ASN A 232 -6.90 16.34 -11.48
N VAL A 233 -5.59 16.11 -11.36
CA VAL A 233 -4.65 17.07 -10.77
C VAL A 233 -4.39 18.29 -11.66
N VAL A 234 -4.65 18.18 -12.97
CA VAL A 234 -4.48 19.27 -13.95
C VAL A 234 -5.72 20.14 -14.01
N ALA A 235 -6.89 19.53 -14.10
CA ALA A 235 -8.18 20.22 -14.16
C ALA A 235 -8.65 20.71 -12.78
N ASP A 236 -8.08 20.16 -11.69
CA ASP A 236 -8.48 20.43 -10.31
C ASP A 236 -9.95 20.07 -10.01
N THR A 237 -10.37 18.91 -10.50
CA THR A 237 -11.76 18.46 -10.37
C THR A 237 -11.84 17.05 -9.81
N PHE A 238 -12.89 16.84 -9.02
CA PHE A 238 -13.33 15.51 -8.61
C PHE A 238 -14.52 15.08 -9.45
N GLU A 239 -14.48 13.82 -9.89
CA GLU A 239 -15.62 13.13 -10.50
C GLU A 239 -15.83 11.82 -9.75
N GLU A 240 -17.08 11.43 -9.49
CA GLU A 240 -17.36 10.11 -8.91
C GLU A 240 -16.84 9.02 -9.86
N PHE A 241 -16.07 8.09 -9.31
CA PHE A 241 -15.50 6.99 -10.06
C PHE A 241 -16.57 5.92 -10.25
N GLU A 242 -17.21 5.93 -11.42
CA GLU A 242 -18.37 5.07 -11.75
C GLU A 242 -18.25 3.61 -11.28
N PRO A 243 -17.11 2.90 -11.44
CA PRO A 243 -16.99 1.51 -10.99
C PRO A 243 -17.20 1.28 -9.48
N LEU A 244 -16.96 2.29 -8.64
CA LEU A 244 -17.14 2.25 -7.18
C LEU A 244 -18.00 3.41 -6.66
N LYS A 245 -18.85 3.95 -7.54
CA LYS A 245 -19.77 5.03 -7.21
C LYS A 245 -20.74 4.61 -6.12
N LYS A 246 -20.86 5.42 -5.06
CA LYS A 246 -21.74 5.18 -3.90
C LYS A 246 -21.48 3.86 -3.18
N ILE A 247 -20.30 3.26 -3.40
CA ILE A 247 -19.87 2.10 -2.63
C ILE A 247 -19.21 2.64 -1.36
N GLU A 248 -19.89 2.45 -0.24
CA GLU A 248 -19.41 2.90 1.05
C GLU A 248 -18.22 2.07 1.54
N ASN A 249 -17.42 2.67 2.41
CA ASN A 249 -16.36 2.01 3.17
C ASN A 249 -15.29 1.29 2.32
N VAL A 250 -15.03 1.79 1.10
CA VAL A 250 -13.87 1.35 0.30
C VAL A 250 -12.58 1.73 1.04
N LYS A 251 -11.81 0.73 1.47
CA LYS A 251 -10.59 0.90 2.27
C LYS A 251 -9.34 0.98 1.42
N SER A 252 -9.38 0.42 0.21
CA SER A 252 -8.38 0.67 -0.81
C SER A 252 -8.93 0.43 -2.20
N ALA A 253 -8.43 1.15 -3.20
CA ALA A 253 -8.76 0.92 -4.60
C ALA A 253 -7.56 1.18 -5.51
N ASN A 254 -7.37 0.32 -6.51
CA ASN A 254 -6.27 0.38 -7.47
C ASN A 254 -6.86 0.20 -8.87
N PHE A 255 -6.68 1.18 -9.74
CA PHE A 255 -7.24 1.13 -11.10
C PHE A 255 -6.12 1.28 -12.13
N ASP A 256 -6.08 0.34 -13.08
CA ASP A 256 -5.22 0.40 -14.25
C ASP A 256 -6.07 0.81 -15.47
N PRO A 257 -5.89 2.02 -16.01
CA PRO A 257 -6.67 2.49 -17.15
C PRO A 257 -6.31 1.80 -18.48
N ILE A 258 -5.15 1.13 -18.58
CA ILE A 258 -4.71 0.44 -19.80
C ILE A 258 -5.44 -0.89 -19.93
N THR A 259 -5.51 -1.67 -18.85
CA THR A 259 -6.21 -2.96 -18.83
C THR A 259 -7.66 -2.85 -18.41
N ASN A 260 -8.09 -1.67 -17.93
CA ASN A 260 -9.37 -1.42 -17.27
C ASN A 260 -9.58 -2.28 -16.01
N THR A 261 -8.51 -2.76 -15.39
CA THR A 261 -8.57 -3.62 -14.20
C THR A 261 -8.71 -2.79 -12.93
N LEU A 262 -9.67 -3.14 -12.10
CA LEU A 262 -9.86 -2.55 -10.76
C LEU A 262 -9.62 -3.63 -9.71
N VAL A 263 -8.84 -3.32 -8.67
CA VAL A 263 -8.63 -4.18 -7.50
C VAL A 263 -8.85 -3.37 -6.22
N TYR A 264 -9.72 -3.83 -5.33
CA TYR A 264 -10.13 -3.05 -4.16
C TYR A 264 -10.53 -3.90 -2.96
N THR A 265 -10.54 -3.26 -1.79
CA THR A 265 -11.16 -3.77 -0.57
C THR A 265 -12.24 -2.80 -0.10
N LYS A 266 -13.29 -3.34 0.50
CA LYS A 266 -14.30 -2.56 1.24
C LYS A 266 -14.55 -3.24 2.56
N ALA A 267 -14.78 -2.46 3.62
CA ALA A 267 -15.09 -3.07 4.91
C ALA A 267 -16.49 -3.69 4.89
N GLU A 268 -16.63 -4.85 5.52
CA GLU A 268 -17.88 -5.63 5.52
C GLU A 268 -18.38 -6.01 6.92
N GLU A 269 -17.49 -6.01 7.92
CA GLU A 269 -17.88 -6.26 9.32
C GLU A 269 -17.69 -5.02 10.21
N SER A 270 -16.53 -4.36 10.12
CA SER A 270 -16.23 -3.17 10.89
C SER A 270 -15.34 -2.25 10.05
N TRP A 271 -14.07 -2.10 10.41
CA TRP A 271 -13.06 -1.44 9.58
C TRP A 271 -12.44 -2.36 8.53
N TRP A 272 -12.73 -3.68 8.57
CA TRP A 272 -12.02 -4.72 7.82
C TRP A 272 -12.97 -5.63 7.00
N THR A 273 -12.38 -6.51 6.18
CA THR A 273 -13.05 -7.55 5.38
C THR A 273 -12.20 -8.83 5.29
N PHE A 274 -12.82 -9.96 4.94
CA PHE A 274 -12.11 -11.17 4.52
C PHE A 274 -11.97 -11.27 2.99
N ASN A 275 -12.33 -10.23 2.24
CA ASN A 275 -12.49 -10.31 0.79
C ASN A 275 -11.68 -9.24 0.07
N ILE A 276 -11.06 -9.65 -1.04
CA ILE A 276 -10.47 -8.76 -2.04
C ILE A 276 -11.28 -8.91 -3.31
N TYR A 277 -11.63 -7.78 -3.91
CA TYR A 277 -12.48 -7.71 -5.09
C TYR A 277 -11.68 -7.24 -6.30
N SER A 278 -11.98 -7.80 -7.47
CA SER A 278 -11.46 -7.34 -8.75
C SER A 278 -12.57 -7.22 -9.77
N GLN A 279 -12.45 -6.25 -10.68
CA GLN A 279 -13.25 -6.13 -11.89
C GLN A 279 -12.31 -6.11 -13.10
N HIS A 280 -12.75 -6.76 -14.20
CA HIS A 280 -11.97 -6.95 -15.43
C HIS A 280 -10.57 -7.55 -15.21
N PRO A 281 -10.50 -8.86 -14.87
CA PRO A 281 -11.61 -9.81 -14.73
C PRO A 281 -12.30 -9.71 -13.36
N THR A 282 -13.59 -10.08 -13.33
CA THR A 282 -14.35 -10.16 -12.07
C THR A 282 -13.85 -11.32 -11.23
N ARG A 283 -13.29 -11.01 -10.06
CA ARG A 283 -12.83 -12.02 -9.09
C ARG A 283 -13.16 -11.59 -7.66
N LYS A 284 -13.34 -12.57 -6.79
CA LYS A 284 -13.42 -12.39 -5.34
C LYS A 284 -12.47 -13.39 -4.69
N ILE A 285 -11.43 -12.89 -4.04
CA ILE A 285 -10.50 -13.72 -3.27
C ILE A 285 -10.91 -13.62 -1.80
N HIS A 286 -11.22 -14.76 -1.18
CA HIS A 286 -11.61 -14.86 0.21
C HIS A 286 -10.44 -15.35 1.07
N ILE A 287 -10.12 -14.66 2.16
CA ILE A 287 -9.02 -14.95 3.08
C ILE A 287 -9.56 -14.94 4.51
N PRO A 288 -10.16 -16.04 4.98
CA PRO A 288 -10.86 -16.07 6.28
C PRO A 288 -9.93 -15.96 7.49
N SER A 289 -8.62 -16.14 7.31
CA SER A 289 -7.64 -16.08 8.40
C SER A 289 -7.26 -14.65 8.81
N THR A 290 -7.58 -13.65 7.98
CA THR A 290 -6.95 -12.33 8.08
C THR A 290 -8.00 -11.23 7.97
N LYS A 291 -8.08 -10.35 8.97
CA LYS A 291 -8.93 -9.16 8.93
C LYS A 291 -8.27 -8.10 8.04
N LEU A 292 -8.50 -8.16 6.73
CA LEU A 292 -7.86 -7.32 5.72
C LEU A 292 -8.37 -5.88 5.78
N TYR A 293 -7.47 -4.94 5.54
CA TYR A 293 -7.77 -3.51 5.42
C TYR A 293 -7.49 -3.01 3.99
N LYS A 294 -6.22 -2.98 3.54
CA LYS A 294 -5.83 -2.50 2.20
C LYS A 294 -5.23 -3.59 1.32
N VAL A 295 -5.40 -3.42 0.01
CA VAL A 295 -4.74 -4.15 -1.06
C VAL A 295 -4.03 -3.20 -2.03
N ARG A 296 -2.88 -3.62 -2.53
CA ARG A 296 -2.08 -2.95 -3.57
C ARG A 296 -1.76 -3.90 -4.71
N VAL A 297 -1.49 -3.36 -5.88
CA VAL A 297 -1.08 -4.11 -7.07
C VAL A 297 0.39 -3.81 -7.37
N ALA A 298 1.19 -4.86 -7.59
CA ALA A 298 2.57 -4.73 -8.02
C ALA A 298 2.63 -4.19 -9.46
N LYS A 299 3.24 -3.01 -9.64
CA LYS A 299 3.39 -2.33 -10.94
C LYS A 299 4.73 -2.60 -11.61
#